data_AF-A0A3D4ZYM7-F1
#
_entry.id   AF-A0A3D4ZYM7-F1
#
_cell.length_a   1.000
_cell.length_b   1.000
_cell.length_c   1.000
_cell.angle_alpha   90.00
_cell.angle_beta   90.00
_cell.angle_gamma   90.00
#
_symmetry.space_group_name_H-M   'P 1'
#
loop_
_entity.id
_entity.type
_entity.pdbx_description
1 polymer ?
#
loop_
_entity_poly.entity_id
_entity_poly.type
_entity_poly.pdbx_seq_one_letter_code
_entity_poly.pdbx_strand_id
1 'polypeptide(L)'
;MKHSLTVGAVVMLCLLASSLSAACVLTFSGRRPAGADFSEVVGDGKVILRLRGGSAADLLARANAAAERLNEAALKGASANSVQVRAAGSDASIVVAEQKVITVDAALAKLSGSTPIGLANSWAATLKGVLGRPYLALQPGDELTVPVGEMRRIRYGGTIGPPDAATIDAGTVASARLNAADRSIEVSAVGVGDAVVSIKRGTCTHTVRLICRKWAARIPPGATLQVSGAGPRDRELTDAITTAARSSIAPEPGARVVVDAPAAGGAGYSVRVSASGPDYLAVSRVQQINIQRIQPPRHPSPLLMVSNLPEKITEPAVLMRERLYGRVSARILWHHINLASRRLRMAVRVHNTSDTPAQIHLTQASAGPSPDEIFVGHSATARFMKDLFEGTGYVVSMPPRTALDIAAITLGYREVASGVGRIVPLAGEEFVVEVVVDETATPVALFAPTPPAYSQDAQTSGYVFEGQREVQMRHVVGGEWSFYSLGKTPDVNSRGQELAGSYGVLHEVTAVVENPTDRLAICELAVRARGGVARATFWLDNALIETPMLSAANEQVIYKVSVPPGSTHTALLRTIPESGSHYPVLLTLRSILK
;
A
#
# COMPACT_ATOMS: atom_id res chain seq x y z
N MET A 1 -1.20 -73.03 -0.94
CA MET A 1 0.12 -72.98 -1.63
C MET A 1 0.84 -71.72 -1.19
N LYS A 2 1.99 -71.92 -0.54
CA LYS A 2 2.88 -70.88 -0.04
C LYS A 2 3.80 -70.46 -1.19
N HIS A 3 3.86 -69.19 -1.53
CA HIS A 3 5.08 -68.61 -2.10
C HIS A 3 5.28 -67.19 -1.56
N SER A 4 6.23 -67.13 -0.63
CA SER A 4 6.97 -65.96 -0.16
C SER A 4 7.84 -65.42 -1.31
N LEU A 5 7.86 -64.10 -1.49
CA LEU A 5 8.88 -63.39 -2.27
C LEU A 5 9.25 -62.10 -1.52
N THR A 6 10.21 -62.31 -0.63
CA THR A 6 11.37 -61.47 -0.29
C THR A 6 11.40 -60.02 -0.75
N VAL A 7 11.37 -59.14 0.26
CA VAL A 7 11.81 -57.74 0.26
C VAL A 7 13.29 -57.65 -0.16
N GLY A 8 13.57 -56.93 -1.24
CA GLY A 8 14.91 -56.50 -1.63
C GLY A 8 15.04 -54.99 -1.47
N ALA A 9 15.47 -54.53 -0.28
CA ALA A 9 15.86 -53.15 -0.07
C ALA A 9 17.24 -52.93 -0.72
N VAL A 10 17.27 -52.28 -1.88
CA VAL A 10 18.51 -51.75 -2.47
C VAL A 10 18.87 -50.49 -1.69
N VAL A 11 19.66 -50.67 -0.63
CA VAL A 11 20.39 -49.58 0.02
C VAL A 11 21.52 -49.19 -0.94
N MET A 12 21.29 -48.13 -1.72
CA MET A 12 22.35 -47.48 -2.49
C MET A 12 23.25 -46.73 -1.50
N LEU A 13 24.23 -47.45 -0.97
CA LEU A 13 25.28 -46.92 -0.12
C LEU A 13 26.24 -46.11 -1.02
N CYS A 14 25.95 -44.82 -1.22
CA CYS A 14 26.92 -43.87 -1.76
C CYS A 14 28.06 -43.73 -0.75
N LEU A 15 29.08 -44.57 -0.92
CA LEU A 15 30.39 -44.40 -0.30
C LEU A 15 30.96 -43.05 -0.76
N LEU A 16 30.84 -42.05 0.12
CA LEU A 16 31.64 -40.83 0.11
C LEU A 16 33.11 -41.23 0.26
N ALA A 17 33.76 -41.52 -0.87
CA ALA A 17 35.20 -41.42 -0.97
C ALA A 17 35.56 -39.93 -0.91
N SER A 18 35.65 -39.38 0.30
CA SER A 18 36.30 -38.10 0.56
C SER A 18 37.80 -38.26 0.34
N SER A 19 38.21 -38.20 -0.93
CA SER A 19 39.57 -37.79 -1.26
C SER A 19 39.79 -36.44 -0.60
N LEU A 20 40.67 -36.38 0.42
CA LEU A 20 41.21 -35.14 0.97
C LEU A 20 42.00 -34.41 -0.13
N SER A 21 41.29 -33.78 -1.06
CA SER A 21 41.82 -32.69 -1.84
C SER A 21 42.06 -31.55 -0.86
N ALA A 22 43.32 -31.15 -0.68
CA ALA A 22 43.61 -29.89 0.00
C ALA A 22 42.73 -28.80 -0.61
N ALA A 23 41.90 -28.14 0.20
CA ALA A 23 41.05 -27.07 -0.28
C ALA A 23 41.98 -25.95 -0.79
N CYS A 24 42.05 -25.73 -2.10
CA CYS A 24 42.87 -24.63 -2.63
C CYS A 24 42.20 -23.27 -2.41
N VAL A 25 40.94 -23.26 -1.96
CA VAL A 25 40.21 -22.04 -1.65
C VAL A 25 40.50 -21.62 -0.21
N LEU A 26 41.00 -20.40 -0.05
CA LEU A 26 41.24 -19.81 1.25
C LEU A 26 40.10 -18.87 1.62
N THR A 27 39.42 -19.22 2.71
CA THR A 27 38.43 -18.38 3.37
C THR A 27 38.77 -18.27 4.84
N PHE A 28 38.69 -17.06 5.38
CA PHE A 28 38.77 -16.78 6.80
C PHE A 28 37.36 -16.60 7.36
N SER A 29 37.10 -17.19 8.54
CA SER A 29 35.83 -17.02 9.25
C SER A 29 36.06 -16.78 10.73
N GLY A 30 35.23 -15.91 11.32
CA GLY A 30 35.14 -15.77 12.77
C GLY A 30 34.15 -16.80 13.32
N ARG A 31 34.51 -17.45 14.42
CA ARG A 31 33.59 -18.36 15.12
C ARG A 31 33.80 -18.33 16.62
N ARG A 32 32.76 -18.72 17.35
CA ARG A 32 32.82 -18.94 18.80
C ARG A 32 32.58 -20.42 19.09
N PRO A 33 33.57 -21.15 19.59
CA PRO A 33 33.35 -22.53 20.03
C PRO A 33 32.34 -22.57 21.20
N ALA A 34 31.49 -23.60 21.23
CA ALA A 34 30.49 -23.75 22.29
C ALA A 34 31.17 -23.82 23.68
N GLY A 35 30.66 -23.05 24.63
CA GLY A 35 31.20 -22.98 26.00
C GLY A 35 32.55 -22.26 26.14
N ALA A 36 33.15 -21.76 25.06
CA ALA A 36 34.41 -21.04 25.13
C ALA A 36 34.23 -19.60 25.64
N ASP A 37 35.24 -19.12 26.37
CA ASP A 37 35.37 -17.72 26.81
C ASP A 37 36.06 -16.82 25.77
N PHE A 38 36.31 -17.35 24.57
CA PHE A 38 37.00 -16.68 23.47
C PHE A 38 36.23 -16.79 22.15
N SER A 39 36.59 -15.96 21.17
CA SER A 39 36.23 -16.15 19.76
C SER A 39 37.48 -16.23 18.92
N GLU A 40 37.45 -16.99 17.83
CA GLU A 40 38.63 -17.29 17.03
C GLU A 40 38.40 -16.96 15.56
N VAL A 41 39.49 -16.61 14.87
CA VAL A 41 39.50 -16.55 13.40
C VAL A 41 40.19 -17.81 12.90
N VAL A 42 39.55 -18.50 11.97
CA VAL A 42 40.05 -19.73 11.37
C VAL A 42 40.25 -19.52 9.88
N GLY A 43 41.32 -20.08 9.32
CA GLY A 43 41.57 -20.13 7.87
C GLY A 43 42.32 -21.41 7.52
N ASP A 44 41.92 -22.09 6.44
CA ASP A 44 42.46 -23.40 6.04
C ASP A 44 42.45 -24.44 7.19
N GLY A 45 41.34 -24.47 7.96
CA GLY A 45 41.18 -25.35 9.12
C GLY A 45 42.07 -25.02 10.34
N LYS A 46 42.91 -23.98 10.27
CA LYS A 46 43.82 -23.57 11.35
C LYS A 46 43.29 -22.35 12.08
N VAL A 47 43.41 -22.37 13.41
CA VAL A 47 43.14 -21.20 14.26
C VAL A 47 44.25 -20.17 14.05
N ILE A 48 43.92 -19.05 13.42
CA ILE A 48 44.84 -17.95 13.14
C ILE A 48 45.10 -17.12 14.40
N LEU A 49 44.02 -16.75 15.09
CA LEU A 49 44.07 -15.93 16.31
C LEU A 49 42.88 -16.23 17.23
N ARG A 50 43.03 -15.89 18.51
CA ARG A 50 41.99 -16.03 19.55
C ARG A 50 41.80 -14.71 20.30
N LEU A 51 40.58 -14.23 20.35
CA LEU A 51 40.18 -13.01 21.03
C LEU A 51 39.54 -13.34 22.38
N ARG A 52 40.02 -12.67 23.42
CA ARG A 52 39.55 -12.80 24.81
C ARG A 52 39.22 -11.41 25.37
N GLY A 53 38.38 -11.39 26.41
CA GLY A 53 38.01 -10.16 27.12
C GLY A 53 36.93 -9.36 26.38
N GLY A 54 35.73 -9.32 26.97
CA GLY A 54 34.55 -8.67 26.40
C GLY A 54 33.33 -9.59 26.42
N SER A 55 32.19 -9.07 25.98
CA SER A 55 30.97 -9.88 25.86
C SER A 55 31.09 -10.90 24.72
N ALA A 56 30.22 -11.91 24.74
CA ALA A 56 30.24 -12.94 23.69
C ALA A 56 29.95 -12.39 22.29
N ALA A 57 29.04 -11.43 22.21
CA ALA A 57 28.68 -10.76 20.96
C ALA A 57 29.84 -9.91 20.42
N ASP A 58 30.51 -9.14 21.28
CA ASP A 58 31.62 -8.28 20.88
C ASP A 58 32.81 -9.08 20.35
N LEU A 59 33.14 -10.19 21.00
CA LEU A 59 34.26 -11.05 20.58
C LEU A 59 34.00 -11.68 19.21
N LEU A 60 32.77 -12.14 18.96
CA LEU A 60 32.41 -12.71 17.66
C LEU A 60 32.39 -11.63 16.57
N ALA A 61 31.84 -10.45 16.86
CA ALA A 61 31.85 -9.31 15.94
C ALA A 61 33.28 -8.89 15.54
N ARG A 62 34.19 -8.82 16.51
CA ARG A 62 35.62 -8.52 16.28
C ARG A 62 36.31 -9.61 15.46
N ALA A 63 36.02 -10.89 15.73
CA ALA A 63 36.57 -12.00 14.96
C ALA A 63 36.08 -11.97 13.51
N ASN A 64 34.79 -11.72 13.27
CA ASN A 64 34.22 -11.58 11.94
C ASN A 64 34.82 -10.40 11.18
N ALA A 65 34.94 -9.22 11.82
CA ALA A 65 35.58 -8.07 11.21
C ALA A 65 37.06 -8.32 10.84
N ALA A 66 37.80 -9.06 11.66
CA ALA A 66 39.17 -9.47 11.33
C ALA A 66 39.20 -10.45 10.15
N ALA A 67 38.29 -11.43 10.11
CA ALA A 67 38.15 -12.39 9.01
C ALA A 67 37.78 -11.70 7.68
N GLU A 68 36.86 -10.74 7.69
CA GLU A 68 36.50 -9.94 6.51
C GLU A 68 37.69 -9.19 5.93
N ARG A 69 38.49 -8.53 6.79
CA ARG A 69 39.71 -7.83 6.35
C ARG A 69 40.74 -8.79 5.77
N LEU A 70 40.88 -9.99 6.35
CA LEU A 70 41.77 -11.02 5.83
C LEU A 70 41.28 -11.59 4.49
N ASN A 71 39.97 -11.78 4.30
CA ASN A 71 39.38 -12.21 3.03
C ASN A 71 39.59 -11.17 1.93
N GLU A 72 39.42 -9.87 2.22
CA GLU A 72 39.70 -8.79 1.26
C GLU A 72 41.19 -8.73 0.90
N ALA A 73 42.08 -8.90 1.89
CA ALA A 73 43.52 -8.99 1.63
C ALA A 73 43.87 -10.23 0.78
N ALA A 74 43.22 -11.37 1.05
CA ALA A 74 43.41 -12.60 0.28
C ALA A 74 42.94 -12.44 -1.18
N LEU A 75 41.80 -11.81 -1.43
CA LEU A 75 41.34 -11.46 -2.78
C LEU A 75 42.35 -10.60 -3.54
N LYS A 76 43.02 -9.68 -2.85
CA LYS A 76 44.10 -8.85 -3.44
C LYS A 76 45.41 -9.59 -3.64
N GLY A 77 45.52 -10.85 -3.24
CA GLY A 77 46.71 -11.68 -3.41
C GLY A 77 47.72 -11.54 -2.26
N ALA A 78 47.27 -11.30 -1.03
CA ALA A 78 48.14 -11.27 0.14
C ALA A 78 48.98 -12.55 0.26
N SER A 79 50.28 -12.39 0.45
CA SER A 79 51.23 -13.49 0.63
C SER A 79 51.84 -13.45 2.02
N ALA A 80 52.61 -14.46 2.41
CA ALA A 80 53.35 -14.47 3.68
C ALA A 80 54.21 -13.19 3.88
N ASN A 81 54.78 -12.65 2.80
CA ASN A 81 55.60 -11.43 2.85
C ASN A 81 54.79 -10.16 3.12
N SER A 82 53.48 -10.20 2.86
CA SER A 82 52.59 -9.06 3.11
C SER A 82 52.13 -8.94 4.56
N VAL A 83 52.43 -9.93 5.41
CA VAL A 83 52.06 -9.96 6.84
C VAL A 83 53.14 -9.29 7.67
N GLN A 84 52.79 -8.19 8.31
CA GLN A 84 53.67 -7.39 9.17
C GLN A 84 53.08 -7.23 10.57
N VAL A 85 53.94 -7.21 11.57
CA VAL A 85 53.60 -6.76 12.92
C VAL A 85 54.20 -5.38 13.12
N ARG A 86 53.37 -4.40 13.48
CA ARG A 86 53.79 -3.03 13.75
C ARG A 86 53.57 -2.70 15.22
N ALA A 87 54.59 -2.21 15.89
CA ALA A 87 54.46 -1.65 17.23
C ALA A 87 53.68 -0.33 17.16
N ALA A 88 52.80 -0.09 18.12
CA ALA A 88 52.01 1.12 18.25
C ALA A 88 51.95 1.51 19.74
N GLY A 89 52.98 2.20 20.23
CA GLY A 89 53.12 2.48 21.66
C GLY A 89 53.29 1.21 22.49
N SER A 90 52.41 1.00 23.48
CA SER A 90 52.34 -0.22 24.29
C SER A 90 51.68 -1.41 23.58
N ASP A 91 51.06 -1.18 22.43
CA ASP A 91 50.27 -2.18 21.71
C ASP A 91 51.01 -2.67 20.45
N ALA A 92 50.49 -3.74 19.86
CA ALA A 92 50.96 -4.25 18.57
C ALA A 92 49.79 -4.43 17.60
N SER A 93 50.01 -4.21 16.30
CA SER A 93 48.99 -4.43 15.28
C SER A 93 49.48 -5.38 14.20
N ILE A 94 48.60 -6.26 13.74
CA ILE A 94 48.83 -7.11 12.58
C ILE A 94 48.30 -6.38 11.36
N VAL A 95 49.18 -6.17 10.38
CA VAL A 95 48.89 -5.52 9.10
C VAL A 95 49.14 -6.53 7.99
N VAL A 96 48.20 -6.66 7.05
CA VAL A 96 48.30 -7.58 5.91
C VAL A 96 48.01 -6.79 4.65
N ALA A 97 48.96 -6.77 3.70
CA ALA A 97 48.84 -5.98 2.47
C ALA A 97 48.41 -4.52 2.75
N GLU A 98 49.11 -3.88 3.69
CA GLU A 98 48.88 -2.50 4.17
C GLU A 98 47.58 -2.26 4.94
N GLN A 99 46.72 -3.26 5.07
CA GLN A 99 45.46 -3.17 5.82
C GLN A 99 45.65 -3.66 7.26
N LYS A 100 45.32 -2.82 8.26
CA LYS A 100 45.31 -3.23 9.67
C LYS A 100 44.19 -4.24 9.92
N VAL A 101 44.55 -5.49 10.23
CA VAL A 101 43.61 -6.57 10.51
C VAL A 101 43.11 -6.47 11.94
N ILE A 102 44.01 -6.35 12.91
CA ILE A 102 43.67 -6.29 14.33
C ILE A 102 44.76 -5.62 15.16
N THR A 103 44.37 -5.06 16.30
CA THR A 103 45.26 -4.54 17.34
C THR A 103 45.22 -5.46 18.55
N VAL A 104 46.40 -5.76 19.08
CA VAL A 104 46.64 -6.48 20.33
C VAL A 104 47.04 -5.45 21.38
N ASP A 105 46.13 -5.17 22.29
CA ASP A 105 46.38 -4.33 23.46
C ASP A 105 46.94 -5.14 24.64
N ALA A 106 47.38 -4.44 25.68
CA ALA A 106 47.93 -5.05 26.91
C ALA A 106 46.94 -5.98 27.62
N ALA A 107 45.63 -5.69 27.59
CA ALA A 107 44.62 -6.49 28.27
C ALA A 107 44.42 -7.84 27.57
N LEU A 108 44.28 -7.83 26.24
CA LEU A 108 44.17 -9.01 25.40
C LEU A 108 45.43 -9.89 25.48
N ALA A 109 46.60 -9.26 25.47
CA ALA A 109 47.87 -9.94 25.62
C ALA A 109 47.98 -10.65 26.97
N LYS A 110 47.62 -9.97 28.07
CA LYS A 110 47.60 -10.54 29.42
C LYS A 110 46.66 -11.72 29.54
N LEU A 111 45.43 -11.60 29.01
CA LEU A 111 44.45 -12.70 28.98
C LEU A 111 44.91 -13.91 28.15
N SER A 112 45.91 -13.71 27.28
CA SER A 112 46.50 -14.76 26.45
C SER A 112 47.87 -15.22 26.97
N GLY A 113 48.31 -14.76 28.14
CA GLY A 113 49.59 -15.14 28.74
C GLY A 113 50.82 -14.66 27.96
N SER A 114 50.73 -13.53 27.26
CA SER A 114 51.79 -13.01 26.39
C SER A 114 51.97 -11.50 26.50
N THR A 115 53.00 -10.94 25.87
CA THR A 115 53.11 -9.50 25.59
C THR A 115 52.37 -9.14 24.29
N PRO A 116 51.95 -7.88 24.09
CA PRO A 116 51.29 -7.45 22.86
C PRO A 116 52.05 -7.82 21.59
N ILE A 117 53.37 -7.54 21.57
CA ILE A 117 54.23 -7.87 20.44
C ILE A 117 54.42 -9.39 20.26
N GLY A 118 54.58 -10.14 21.37
CA GLY A 118 54.75 -11.59 21.34
C GLY A 118 53.51 -12.30 20.77
N LEU A 119 52.32 -11.85 21.18
CA LEU A 119 51.06 -12.42 20.72
C LEU A 119 50.80 -12.08 19.26
N ALA A 120 51.04 -10.83 18.85
CA ALA A 120 50.91 -10.41 17.47
C ALA A 120 51.88 -11.18 16.54
N ASN A 121 53.12 -11.43 16.98
CA ASN A 121 54.09 -12.25 16.24
C ASN A 121 53.65 -13.71 16.11
N SER A 122 53.09 -14.30 17.17
CA SER A 122 52.55 -15.67 17.14
C SER A 122 51.41 -15.80 16.11
N TRP A 123 50.43 -14.89 16.13
CA TRP A 123 49.34 -14.87 15.16
C TRP A 123 49.82 -14.60 13.74
N ALA A 124 50.78 -13.67 13.57
CA ALA A 124 51.38 -13.38 12.28
C ALA A 124 52.13 -14.60 11.71
N ALA A 125 52.81 -15.40 12.56
CA ALA A 125 53.48 -16.62 12.13
C ALA A 125 52.48 -17.66 11.60
N THR A 126 51.37 -17.89 12.31
CA THR A 126 50.31 -18.79 11.85
C THR A 126 49.71 -18.30 10.54
N LEU A 127 49.42 -17.00 10.43
CA LEU A 127 48.86 -16.39 9.23
C LEU A 127 49.81 -16.48 8.03
N LYS A 128 51.11 -16.26 8.23
CA LYS A 128 52.15 -16.48 7.21
C LYS A 128 52.18 -17.93 6.75
N GLY A 129 51.99 -18.89 7.67
CA GLY A 129 51.90 -20.30 7.33
C GLY A 129 50.71 -20.66 6.44
N VAL A 130 49.58 -19.95 6.59
CA VAL A 130 48.40 -20.11 5.74
C VAL A 130 48.57 -19.40 4.40
N LEU A 131 48.99 -18.13 4.40
CA LEU A 131 49.20 -17.33 3.18
C LEU A 131 50.47 -17.69 2.39
N GLY A 132 51.32 -18.55 2.93
CA GLY A 132 52.52 -19.06 2.27
C GLY A 132 52.25 -20.16 1.25
N ARG A 133 51.05 -20.75 1.27
CA ARG A 133 50.61 -21.76 0.30
C ARG A 133 49.89 -21.06 -0.88
N PRO A 134 50.02 -21.54 -2.12
CA PRO A 134 49.19 -21.05 -3.22
C PRO A 134 47.71 -21.27 -2.93
N TYR A 135 46.88 -20.23 -3.10
CA TYR A 135 45.44 -20.32 -2.87
C TYR A 135 44.63 -19.47 -3.86
N LEU A 136 43.37 -19.85 -4.01
CA LEU A 136 42.30 -19.09 -4.67
C LEU A 136 41.44 -18.44 -3.59
N ALA A 137 41.10 -17.15 -3.73
CA ALA A 137 40.14 -16.49 -2.85
C ALA A 137 38.86 -16.19 -3.63
N LEU A 138 37.69 -16.39 -3.03
CA LEU A 138 36.37 -16.19 -3.63
C LEU A 138 35.48 -15.33 -2.73
N GLN A 139 34.67 -14.45 -3.33
CA GLN A 139 33.71 -13.64 -2.58
C GLN A 139 32.41 -13.40 -3.38
N PRO A 140 31.26 -13.92 -2.90
CA PRO A 140 31.14 -14.87 -1.78
C PRO A 140 31.76 -16.24 -2.11
N GLY A 141 32.22 -16.96 -1.08
CA GLY A 141 32.93 -18.23 -1.24
C GLY A 141 32.05 -19.48 -1.18
N ASP A 142 30.89 -19.43 -0.51
CA ASP A 142 30.10 -20.64 -0.20
C ASP A 142 28.69 -20.60 -0.79
N GLU A 143 28.01 -19.45 -0.68
CA GLU A 143 26.64 -19.27 -1.15
C GLU A 143 26.45 -17.89 -1.77
N LEU A 144 25.68 -17.83 -2.86
CA LEU A 144 25.28 -16.60 -3.53
C LEU A 144 23.79 -16.62 -3.85
N THR A 145 23.05 -15.68 -3.27
CA THR A 145 21.66 -15.44 -3.63
C THR A 145 21.59 -14.58 -4.89
N VAL A 146 20.92 -15.07 -5.92
CA VAL A 146 20.79 -14.40 -7.23
C VAL A 146 19.31 -14.25 -7.58
N PRO A 147 18.76 -13.02 -7.57
CA PRO A 147 17.38 -12.83 -7.99
C PRO A 147 17.17 -13.23 -9.45
N VAL A 148 16.06 -13.92 -9.75
CA VAL A 148 15.72 -14.31 -11.12
C VAL A 148 15.62 -13.09 -12.04
N GLY A 149 16.30 -13.15 -13.20
CA GLY A 149 16.41 -12.05 -14.14
C GLY A 149 17.50 -11.02 -13.80
N GLU A 150 18.22 -11.19 -12.70
CA GLU A 150 19.36 -10.36 -12.32
C GLU A 150 20.70 -11.10 -12.47
N MET A 151 21.78 -10.32 -12.48
CA MET A 151 23.15 -10.81 -12.43
C MET A 151 23.80 -10.41 -11.11
N ARG A 152 24.58 -11.34 -10.55
CA ARG A 152 25.46 -11.15 -9.41
C ARG A 152 26.86 -11.64 -9.75
N ARG A 153 27.84 -11.27 -8.93
CA ARG A 153 29.25 -11.57 -9.19
C ARG A 153 29.86 -12.35 -8.04
N ILE A 154 30.65 -13.35 -8.38
CA ILE A 154 31.63 -13.97 -7.48
C ILE A 154 32.98 -13.39 -7.86
N ARG A 155 33.56 -12.55 -6.99
CA ARG A 155 34.91 -12.03 -7.20
C ARG A 155 35.92 -13.14 -6.92
N TYR A 156 37.01 -13.17 -7.68
CA TYR A 156 38.10 -14.11 -7.44
C TYR A 156 39.45 -13.41 -7.36
N GLY A 157 40.40 -14.04 -6.66
CA GLY A 157 41.75 -13.54 -6.48
C GLY A 157 42.67 -14.55 -5.81
N GLY A 158 43.68 -14.07 -5.07
CA GLY A 158 44.68 -14.92 -4.42
C GLY A 158 45.96 -15.08 -5.22
N THR A 159 46.75 -16.09 -4.85
CA THR A 159 48.13 -16.26 -5.31
C THR A 159 48.30 -17.35 -6.38
N ILE A 160 47.28 -18.20 -6.59
CA ILE A 160 47.32 -19.31 -7.56
C ILE A 160 46.93 -18.90 -9.00
N GLY A 161 46.44 -17.66 -9.18
CA GLY A 161 46.00 -17.11 -10.47
C GLY A 161 44.49 -17.28 -10.75
N PRO A 162 43.99 -16.83 -11.92
CA PRO A 162 42.56 -16.85 -12.26
C PRO A 162 42.02 -18.27 -12.43
N PRO A 163 40.72 -18.53 -12.17
CA PRO A 163 40.07 -19.80 -12.49
C PRO A 163 40.21 -20.17 -13.97
N ASP A 164 40.31 -21.46 -14.26
CA ASP A 164 40.39 -21.99 -15.62
C ASP A 164 38.99 -22.14 -16.24
N ALA A 165 38.00 -22.49 -15.42
CA ALA A 165 36.61 -22.65 -15.83
C ALA A 165 35.64 -22.37 -14.68
N ALA A 166 34.44 -21.91 -15.03
CA ALA A 166 33.27 -21.85 -14.16
C ALA A 166 32.10 -22.51 -14.88
N THR A 167 31.55 -23.57 -14.29
CA THR A 167 30.48 -24.39 -14.89
C THR A 167 29.29 -24.48 -13.96
N ILE A 168 28.08 -24.59 -14.51
CA ILE A 168 26.84 -24.76 -13.74
C ILE A 168 26.26 -26.14 -14.00
N ASP A 169 25.76 -26.77 -12.94
CA ASP A 169 25.10 -28.07 -12.95
C ASP A 169 23.65 -28.01 -13.47
N ALA A 170 22.93 -26.93 -13.20
CA ALA A 170 21.54 -26.70 -13.60
C ALA A 170 21.38 -25.46 -14.51
N GLY A 171 21.68 -25.62 -15.81
CA GLY A 171 21.62 -24.52 -16.80
C GLY A 171 20.21 -23.92 -17.03
N THR A 172 19.15 -24.59 -16.57
CA THR A 172 17.78 -24.08 -16.58
C THR A 172 17.46 -23.16 -15.39
N VAL A 173 18.33 -23.10 -14.38
CA VAL A 173 18.18 -22.27 -13.18
C VAL A 173 19.11 -21.06 -13.25
N ALA A 174 20.37 -21.24 -13.65
CA ALA A 174 21.34 -20.16 -13.74
C ALA A 174 22.36 -20.39 -14.87
N SER A 175 23.06 -19.31 -15.25
CA SER A 175 24.24 -19.34 -16.12
C SER A 175 25.43 -18.67 -15.43
N ALA A 176 26.63 -19.22 -15.58
CA ALA A 176 27.87 -18.60 -15.10
C ALA A 176 28.80 -18.30 -16.28
N ARG A 177 29.45 -17.14 -16.23
CA ARG A 177 30.48 -16.74 -17.20
C ARG A 177 31.68 -16.15 -16.48
N LEU A 178 32.87 -16.63 -16.83
CA LEU A 178 34.11 -16.02 -16.34
C LEU A 178 34.34 -14.68 -17.05
N ASN A 179 34.53 -13.62 -16.27
CA ASN A 179 34.91 -12.29 -16.72
C ASN A 179 36.33 -11.98 -16.20
N ALA A 180 37.32 -12.22 -17.06
CA ALA A 180 38.73 -12.08 -16.72
C ALA A 180 39.15 -10.62 -16.48
N ALA A 181 38.53 -9.65 -17.18
CA ALA A 181 38.83 -8.23 -17.05
C ALA A 181 38.47 -7.71 -15.65
N ASP A 182 37.30 -8.11 -15.15
CA ASP A 182 36.78 -7.68 -13.85
C ASP A 182 37.15 -8.61 -12.69
N ARG A 183 37.97 -9.65 -12.96
CA ARG A 183 38.33 -10.72 -12.01
C ARG A 183 37.09 -11.27 -11.27
N SER A 184 36.06 -11.59 -12.04
CA SER A 184 34.81 -12.09 -11.48
C SER A 184 34.18 -13.20 -12.32
N ILE A 185 33.28 -13.95 -11.70
CA ILE A 185 32.37 -14.87 -12.37
C ILE A 185 30.99 -14.21 -12.29
N GLU A 186 30.44 -13.88 -13.44
CA GLU A 186 29.10 -13.32 -13.58
C GLU A 186 28.09 -14.48 -13.55
N VAL A 187 27.18 -14.43 -12.60
CA VAL A 187 26.14 -15.42 -12.38
C VAL A 187 24.79 -14.76 -12.61
N SER A 188 24.04 -15.25 -13.60
CA SER A 188 22.69 -14.79 -13.90
C SER A 188 21.69 -15.88 -13.59
N ALA A 189 20.64 -15.56 -12.83
CA ALA A 189 19.56 -16.49 -12.57
C ALA A 189 18.52 -16.41 -13.69
N VAL A 190 18.26 -17.53 -14.36
CA VAL A 190 17.28 -17.66 -15.44
C VAL A 190 15.97 -18.29 -14.96
N GLY A 191 16.01 -19.06 -13.88
CA GLY A 191 14.87 -19.76 -13.30
C GLY A 191 14.92 -19.82 -11.77
N VAL A 192 13.80 -20.22 -11.17
CA VAL A 192 13.72 -20.47 -9.72
C VAL A 192 14.31 -21.84 -9.42
N GLY A 193 15.20 -21.91 -8.44
CA GLY A 193 15.80 -23.18 -8.01
C GLY A 193 17.12 -22.97 -7.28
N ASP A 194 17.70 -24.09 -6.85
CA ASP A 194 19.07 -24.13 -6.37
C ASP A 194 19.97 -24.65 -7.49
N ALA A 195 21.17 -24.10 -7.59
CA ALA A 195 22.19 -24.53 -8.55
C ALA A 195 23.57 -24.46 -7.91
N VAL A 196 24.59 -24.99 -8.56
CA VAL A 196 25.97 -24.95 -8.09
C VAL A 196 26.88 -24.44 -9.20
N VAL A 197 27.67 -23.42 -8.89
CA VAL A 197 28.80 -23.02 -9.75
C VAL A 197 30.03 -23.80 -9.30
N SER A 198 30.51 -24.68 -10.17
CA SER A 198 31.79 -25.38 -10.01
C SER A 198 32.91 -24.56 -10.64
N ILE A 199 33.83 -24.10 -9.80
CA ILE A 199 34.98 -23.26 -10.15
C ILE A 199 36.22 -24.13 -10.13
N LYS A 200 36.90 -24.24 -11.27
CA LYS A 200 38.07 -25.12 -11.44
C LYS A 200 39.34 -24.31 -11.63
N ARG A 201 40.41 -24.72 -10.94
CA ARG A 201 41.79 -24.25 -11.15
C ARG A 201 42.77 -25.42 -10.99
N GLY A 202 43.33 -25.91 -12.09
CA GLY A 202 44.16 -27.12 -12.10
C GLY A 202 43.39 -28.33 -11.57
N THR A 203 43.92 -28.96 -10.51
CA THR A 203 43.27 -30.07 -9.79
C THR A 203 42.26 -29.61 -8.76
N CYS A 204 42.23 -28.32 -8.42
CA CYS A 204 41.30 -27.80 -7.44
C CYS A 204 39.94 -27.52 -8.06
N THR A 205 38.90 -27.99 -7.40
CA THR A 205 37.50 -27.70 -7.72
C THR A 205 36.82 -27.20 -6.44
N HIS A 206 36.15 -26.06 -6.54
CA HIS A 206 35.34 -25.49 -5.46
C HIS A 206 33.94 -25.17 -5.95
N THR A 207 32.95 -25.33 -5.08
CA THR A 207 31.55 -25.15 -5.42
C THR A 207 30.94 -24.01 -4.63
N VAL A 208 30.26 -23.10 -5.32
CA VAL A 208 29.43 -22.05 -4.70
C VAL A 208 27.97 -22.39 -4.93
N ARG A 209 27.20 -22.54 -3.86
CA ARG A 209 25.75 -22.77 -3.94
C ARG A 209 25.06 -21.49 -4.40
N LEU A 210 24.17 -21.62 -5.37
CA LEU A 210 23.30 -20.55 -5.83
C LEU A 210 21.91 -20.75 -5.27
N ILE A 211 21.35 -19.69 -4.69
CA ILE A 211 19.94 -19.61 -4.33
C ILE A 211 19.26 -18.66 -5.30
N CYS A 212 18.58 -19.22 -6.29
CA CYS A 212 17.89 -18.47 -7.32
C CYS A 212 16.40 -18.39 -6.97
N ARG A 213 15.93 -17.20 -6.59
CA ARG A 213 14.55 -16.93 -6.18
C ARG A 213 14.07 -15.61 -6.78
N LYS A 214 12.76 -15.45 -6.95
CA LYS A 214 12.20 -14.14 -7.35
C LYS A 214 12.13 -13.20 -6.15
N TRP A 215 12.13 -11.89 -6.39
CA TRP A 215 11.67 -10.94 -5.37
C TRP A 215 10.19 -11.15 -5.09
N ALA A 216 9.77 -10.96 -3.83
CA ALA A 216 8.38 -11.08 -3.43
C ALA A 216 7.45 -10.07 -4.13
N ALA A 217 8.01 -8.93 -4.55
CA ALA A 217 7.31 -7.95 -5.38
C ALA A 217 8.30 -7.08 -6.15
N ARG A 218 7.84 -6.47 -7.24
CA ARG A 218 8.48 -5.29 -7.83
C ARG A 218 7.87 -4.04 -7.22
N ILE A 219 8.69 -3.25 -6.53
CA ILE A 219 8.30 -2.01 -5.88
C ILE A 219 8.98 -0.83 -6.60
N PRO A 220 8.23 0.03 -7.32
CA PRO A 220 8.82 1.19 -7.99
C PRO A 220 9.29 2.24 -6.97
N PRO A 221 10.30 3.06 -7.29
CA PRO A 221 10.85 4.06 -6.38
C PRO A 221 9.87 5.20 -6.06
N GLY A 222 8.84 5.40 -6.88
CA GLY A 222 7.78 6.37 -6.64
C GLY A 222 6.43 5.93 -7.18
N ALA A 223 5.37 6.55 -6.69
CA ALA A 223 4.00 6.45 -7.20
C ALA A 223 3.37 7.84 -7.29
N THR A 224 2.28 7.97 -8.05
CA THR A 224 1.56 9.24 -8.22
C THR A 224 0.15 9.14 -7.67
N LEU A 225 -0.23 10.10 -6.82
CA LEU A 225 -1.61 10.31 -6.39
C LEU A 225 -2.16 11.53 -7.14
N GLN A 226 -3.20 11.35 -7.93
CA GLN A 226 -3.87 12.46 -8.58
C GLN A 226 -5.00 13.00 -7.70
N VAL A 227 -5.02 14.30 -7.49
CA VAL A 227 -6.03 15.00 -6.66
C VAL A 227 -6.66 16.15 -7.43
N SER A 228 -7.94 16.42 -7.19
CA SER A 228 -8.65 17.59 -7.73
C SER A 228 -9.11 18.52 -6.60
N GLY A 229 -9.36 19.78 -6.93
CA GLY A 229 -9.77 20.78 -5.94
C GLY A 229 -8.72 20.95 -4.84
N ALA A 230 -9.17 21.04 -3.58
CA ALA A 230 -8.28 21.08 -2.43
C ALA A 230 -7.55 19.75 -2.18
N GLY A 231 -8.12 18.64 -2.67
CA GLY A 231 -7.70 17.27 -2.35
C GLY A 231 -8.42 16.71 -1.11
N PRO A 232 -8.33 15.40 -0.86
CA PRO A 232 -8.98 14.75 0.27
C PRO A 232 -8.47 15.28 1.63
N ARG A 233 -9.29 15.18 2.68
CA ARG A 233 -8.95 15.62 4.05
C ARG A 233 -8.04 14.62 4.75
N ASP A 234 -7.33 15.04 5.80
CA ASP A 234 -6.31 14.27 6.56
C ASP A 234 -6.40 12.74 6.50
N ARG A 235 -7.48 12.14 7.04
CA ARG A 235 -7.66 10.68 7.05
C ARG A 235 -7.83 10.11 5.64
N GLU A 236 -8.68 10.73 4.84
CA GLU A 236 -8.92 10.32 3.44
C GLU A 236 -7.64 10.48 2.59
N LEU A 237 -6.82 11.50 2.86
CA LEU A 237 -5.54 11.70 2.20
C LEU A 237 -4.56 10.58 2.55
N THR A 238 -4.52 10.15 3.82
CA THR A 238 -3.69 9.04 4.27
C THR A 238 -4.10 7.73 3.56
N ASP A 239 -5.40 7.46 3.47
CA ASP A 239 -5.94 6.30 2.77
C ASP A 239 -5.67 6.37 1.26
N ALA A 240 -5.82 7.54 0.65
CA ALA A 240 -5.52 7.78 -0.76
C ALA A 240 -4.03 7.58 -1.10
N ILE A 241 -3.12 8.06 -0.24
CA ILE A 241 -1.67 7.87 -0.40
C ILE A 241 -1.31 6.39 -0.26
N THR A 242 -1.85 5.71 0.75
CA THR A 242 -1.62 4.28 0.99
C THR A 242 -2.10 3.45 -0.20
N THR A 243 -3.27 3.81 -0.76
CA THR A 243 -3.85 3.16 -1.93
C THR A 243 -3.03 3.41 -3.20
N ALA A 244 -2.57 4.65 -3.42
CA ALA A 244 -1.68 4.99 -4.54
C ALA A 244 -0.35 4.22 -4.46
N ALA A 245 0.25 4.14 -3.27
CA ALA A 245 1.46 3.36 -3.06
C ALA A 245 1.22 1.87 -3.36
N ARG A 246 0.16 1.30 -2.79
CA ARG A 246 -0.20 -0.11 -2.95
C ARG A 246 -0.46 -0.50 -4.42
N SER A 247 -1.20 0.33 -5.15
CA SER A 247 -1.61 0.06 -6.54
C SER A 247 -0.44 0.04 -7.53
N SER A 248 0.67 0.71 -7.20
CA SER A 248 1.88 0.72 -8.04
C SER A 248 2.74 -0.54 -7.90
N ILE A 249 2.45 -1.41 -6.93
CA ILE A 249 3.25 -2.60 -6.61
C ILE A 249 2.76 -3.79 -7.43
N ALA A 250 3.69 -4.54 -8.02
CA ALA A 250 3.41 -5.83 -8.64
C ALA A 250 3.93 -6.97 -7.73
N PRO A 251 3.08 -7.54 -6.85
CA PRO A 251 3.45 -8.69 -6.03
C PRO A 251 3.47 -9.98 -6.84
N GLU A 252 4.35 -10.92 -6.48
CA GLU A 252 4.26 -12.29 -6.98
C GLU A 252 3.09 -13.04 -6.29
N PRO A 253 2.46 -14.04 -6.96
CA PRO A 253 1.39 -14.82 -6.36
C PRO A 253 1.78 -15.44 -5.01
N GLY A 254 0.93 -15.27 -4.00
CA GLY A 254 1.19 -15.75 -2.64
C GLY A 254 2.14 -14.88 -1.80
N ALA A 255 2.73 -13.83 -2.36
CA ALA A 255 3.50 -12.88 -1.59
C ALA A 255 2.59 -11.97 -0.75
N ARG A 256 3.00 -11.72 0.50
CA ARG A 256 2.35 -10.75 1.37
C ARG A 256 3.01 -9.38 1.20
N VAL A 257 2.21 -8.35 1.03
CA VAL A 257 2.69 -6.96 0.99
C VAL A 257 2.16 -6.19 2.20
N VAL A 258 3.05 -5.38 2.77
CA VAL A 258 2.74 -4.45 3.84
C VAL A 258 3.08 -3.05 3.35
N VAL A 259 2.15 -2.13 3.58
CA VAL A 259 2.31 -0.70 3.31
C VAL A 259 2.19 0.00 4.65
N ASP A 260 3.27 0.65 5.07
CA ASP A 260 3.30 1.38 6.34
C ASP A 260 2.51 2.70 6.22
N ALA A 261 2.25 3.34 7.36
CA ALA A 261 1.63 4.66 7.36
C ALA A 261 2.51 5.68 6.59
N PRO A 262 1.90 6.57 5.79
CA PRO A 262 2.60 7.66 5.11
C PRO A 262 3.32 8.59 6.08
N ALA A 263 4.56 8.96 5.75
CA ALA A 263 5.32 9.99 6.44
C ALA A 263 5.40 11.24 5.56
N ALA A 264 4.96 12.37 6.11
CA ALA A 264 5.14 13.68 5.47
C ALA A 264 6.59 14.19 5.68
N GLY A 265 7.14 14.84 4.67
CA GLY A 265 8.46 15.47 4.71
C GLY A 265 8.57 16.64 3.73
N GLY A 266 9.71 17.32 3.71
CA GLY A 266 9.92 18.51 2.88
C GLY A 266 9.79 18.27 1.36
N ALA A 267 9.86 17.02 0.91
CA ALA A 267 9.72 16.61 -0.49
C ALA A 267 8.33 16.04 -0.85
N GLY A 268 7.36 16.10 0.07
CA GLY A 268 6.03 15.50 -0.09
C GLY A 268 5.80 14.33 0.86
N TYR A 269 5.22 13.24 0.36
CA TYR A 269 4.90 12.06 1.17
C TYR A 269 5.79 10.88 0.78
N SER A 270 6.16 10.09 1.77
CA SER A 270 6.90 8.84 1.56
C SER A 270 6.23 7.69 2.29
N VAL A 271 6.30 6.50 1.71
CA VAL A 271 5.66 5.30 2.25
C VAL A 271 6.66 4.17 2.23
N ARG A 272 6.90 3.52 3.37
CA ARG A 272 7.68 2.28 3.39
C ARG A 272 6.78 1.13 2.97
N VAL A 273 7.27 0.36 2.01
CA VAL A 273 6.59 -0.80 1.46
C VAL A 273 7.52 -1.99 1.61
N SER A 274 6.98 -3.10 2.10
CA SER A 274 7.70 -4.38 2.14
C SER A 274 6.86 -5.51 1.55
N ALA A 275 7.55 -6.47 0.95
CA ALA A 275 6.93 -7.70 0.44
C ALA A 275 7.77 -8.91 0.84
N SER A 276 7.11 -10.00 1.22
CA SER A 276 7.75 -11.25 1.60
C SER A 276 6.87 -12.47 1.31
N GLY A 277 7.49 -13.65 1.26
CA GLY A 277 6.81 -14.94 1.17
C GLY A 277 7.82 -16.08 1.30
N PRO A 278 7.37 -17.32 1.55
CA PRO A 278 8.24 -18.45 1.86
C PRO A 278 9.24 -18.77 0.73
N ASP A 279 8.82 -18.62 -0.53
CA ASP A 279 9.63 -18.95 -1.71
C ASP A 279 10.24 -17.72 -2.40
N TYR A 280 10.20 -16.56 -1.74
CA TYR A 280 10.59 -15.28 -2.32
C TYR A 280 11.68 -14.57 -1.51
N LEU A 281 12.52 -13.82 -2.22
CA LEU A 281 13.40 -12.85 -1.58
C LEU A 281 12.56 -11.68 -1.06
N ALA A 282 12.66 -11.40 0.22
CA ALA A 282 11.99 -10.27 0.83
C ALA A 282 12.57 -8.95 0.30
N VAL A 283 11.72 -7.97 0.05
CA VAL A 283 12.12 -6.63 -0.39
C VAL A 283 11.46 -5.58 0.50
N SER A 284 12.21 -4.54 0.85
CA SER A 284 11.72 -3.38 1.58
C SER A 284 12.27 -2.12 0.94
N ARG A 285 11.41 -1.16 0.61
CA ARG A 285 11.78 0.10 -0.05
C ARG A 285 10.93 1.24 0.49
N VAL A 286 11.49 2.44 0.47
CA VAL A 286 10.73 3.68 0.68
C VAL A 286 10.34 4.22 -0.68
N GLN A 287 9.05 4.36 -0.92
CA GLN A 287 8.48 4.91 -2.13
C GLN A 287 8.13 6.38 -1.92
N GLN A 288 8.49 7.24 -2.87
CA GLN A 288 8.08 8.65 -2.89
C GLN A 288 6.72 8.80 -3.57
N ILE A 289 5.82 9.56 -2.96
CA ILE A 289 4.47 9.78 -3.47
C ILE A 289 4.37 11.20 -4.01
N ASN A 290 4.26 11.30 -5.33
CA ASN A 290 4.07 12.56 -6.02
C ASN A 290 2.58 12.90 -6.05
N ILE A 291 2.19 14.05 -5.49
CA ILE A 291 0.81 14.54 -5.59
C ILE A 291 0.68 15.39 -6.86
N GLN A 292 -0.11 14.91 -7.81
CA GLN A 292 -0.40 15.61 -9.05
C GLN A 292 -1.79 16.23 -8.98
N ARG A 293 -1.89 17.55 -9.12
CA ARG A 293 -3.20 18.21 -9.25
C ARG A 293 -3.77 18.04 -10.66
N ILE A 294 -5.04 17.67 -10.74
CA ILE A 294 -5.81 17.52 -11.97
C ILE A 294 -7.07 18.38 -11.94
N GLN A 295 -7.63 18.66 -13.12
CA GLN A 295 -8.96 19.27 -13.21
C GLN A 295 -10.02 18.25 -12.75
N PRO A 296 -11.01 18.68 -11.94
CA PRO A 296 -12.09 17.80 -11.52
C PRO A 296 -12.91 17.33 -12.73
N PRO A 297 -13.34 16.06 -12.77
CA PRO A 297 -14.27 15.61 -13.80
C PRO A 297 -15.59 16.39 -13.75
N ARG A 298 -16.19 16.65 -14.92
CA ARG A 298 -17.49 17.34 -15.06
C ARG A 298 -18.53 16.73 -14.11
N HIS A 299 -19.37 17.56 -13.49
CA HIS A 299 -20.27 17.16 -12.39
C HIS A 299 -21.38 16.13 -12.66
N PRO A 300 -22.03 16.04 -13.85
CA PRO A 300 -23.31 15.34 -13.93
C PRO A 300 -23.14 13.87 -13.58
N SER A 301 -23.92 13.41 -12.62
CA SER A 301 -23.96 12.01 -12.18
C SER A 301 -25.37 11.51 -12.45
N PRO A 302 -25.65 11.04 -13.68
CA PRO A 302 -27.00 10.74 -14.12
C PRO A 302 -27.65 9.57 -13.36
N LEU A 303 -26.86 8.77 -12.65
CA LEU A 303 -27.33 7.62 -11.88
C LEU A 303 -27.14 7.85 -10.38
N LEU A 304 -28.11 7.41 -9.58
CA LEU A 304 -28.06 7.32 -8.13
C LEU A 304 -28.32 5.88 -7.68
N MET A 305 -27.33 5.25 -7.07
CA MET A 305 -27.46 3.96 -6.38
C MET A 305 -27.84 4.23 -4.92
N VAL A 306 -28.87 3.56 -4.40
CA VAL A 306 -29.34 3.77 -3.03
C VAL A 306 -29.25 2.49 -2.22
N SER A 307 -28.49 2.52 -1.12
CA SER A 307 -28.43 1.48 -0.12
C SER A 307 -29.07 1.98 1.18
N ASN A 308 -30.35 1.66 1.36
CA ASN A 308 -31.13 1.94 2.58
C ASN A 308 -32.18 0.85 2.84
N LEU A 309 -31.97 -0.36 2.30
CA LEU A 309 -32.93 -1.46 2.40
C LEU A 309 -32.20 -2.79 2.65
N PRO A 310 -32.48 -3.48 3.78
CA PRO A 310 -33.15 -2.94 4.96
C PRO A 310 -32.30 -1.83 5.60
N GLU A 311 -32.93 -0.75 6.05
CA GLU A 311 -32.25 0.32 6.82
C GLU A 311 -31.70 -0.19 8.16
N LYS A 312 -32.44 -1.13 8.77
CA LYS A 312 -32.12 -1.75 10.06
C LYS A 312 -31.42 -3.08 9.83
N ILE A 313 -30.13 -3.11 10.14
CA ILE A 313 -29.30 -4.29 9.94
C ILE A 313 -29.31 -5.16 11.20
N THR A 314 -29.71 -6.42 11.08
CA THR A 314 -29.72 -7.39 12.20
C THR A 314 -28.64 -8.46 12.09
N GLU A 315 -28.06 -8.65 10.90
CA GLU A 315 -27.05 -9.64 10.60
C GLU A 315 -26.14 -9.19 9.43
N PRO A 316 -24.95 -9.79 9.25
CA PRO A 316 -24.11 -9.57 8.08
C PRO A 316 -24.85 -9.85 6.77
N ALA A 317 -24.68 -8.97 5.79
CA ALA A 317 -25.33 -9.07 4.49
C ALA A 317 -24.68 -8.17 3.43
N VAL A 318 -24.94 -8.50 2.16
CA VAL A 318 -24.77 -7.55 1.05
C VAL A 318 -26.07 -6.77 0.93
N LEU A 319 -26.05 -5.49 1.29
CA LEU A 319 -27.25 -4.64 1.33
C LEU A 319 -27.62 -4.07 -0.03
N MET A 320 -26.62 -3.87 -0.88
CA MET A 320 -26.80 -3.33 -2.23
C MET A 320 -25.68 -3.86 -3.12
N ARG A 321 -26.01 -4.19 -4.37
CA ARG A 321 -25.04 -4.49 -5.43
C ARG A 321 -25.53 -3.92 -6.75
N GLU A 322 -24.72 -3.10 -7.40
CA GLU A 322 -25.05 -2.52 -8.70
C GLU A 322 -23.86 -2.54 -9.65
N ARG A 323 -24.14 -2.55 -10.96
CA ARG A 323 -23.14 -2.51 -12.02
C ARG A 323 -23.02 -1.09 -12.57
N LEU A 324 -21.78 -0.65 -12.80
CA LEU A 324 -21.47 0.61 -13.45
C LEU A 324 -20.70 0.32 -14.75
N TYR A 325 -21.24 0.72 -15.88
CA TYR A 325 -20.66 0.43 -17.19
C TYR A 325 -20.04 1.65 -17.85
N GLY A 326 -18.94 1.42 -18.56
CA GLY A 326 -18.25 2.40 -19.37
C GLY A 326 -17.81 3.62 -18.58
N ARG A 327 -18.03 4.81 -19.16
CA ARG A 327 -17.65 6.11 -18.57
C ARG A 327 -18.81 6.82 -17.85
N VAL A 328 -19.90 6.12 -17.57
CA VAL A 328 -21.05 6.71 -16.85
C VAL A 328 -20.66 6.90 -15.39
N SER A 329 -20.78 8.11 -14.87
CA SER A 329 -20.59 8.36 -13.44
C SER A 329 -21.87 8.11 -12.65
N ALA A 330 -21.73 7.63 -11.43
CA ALA A 330 -22.85 7.40 -10.52
C ALA A 330 -22.58 8.06 -9.16
N ARG A 331 -23.66 8.44 -8.48
CA ARG A 331 -23.63 8.71 -7.04
C ARG A 331 -24.17 7.50 -6.30
N ILE A 332 -23.63 7.25 -5.12
CA ILE A 332 -24.09 6.24 -4.20
C ILE A 332 -24.46 6.90 -2.88
N LEU A 333 -25.66 6.62 -2.40
CA LEU A 333 -26.12 6.99 -1.06
C LEU A 333 -26.18 5.71 -0.22
N TRP A 334 -25.63 5.75 0.99
CA TRP A 334 -25.84 4.70 1.97
C TRP A 334 -26.26 5.28 3.31
N HIS A 335 -27.19 4.63 3.98
CA HIS A 335 -27.66 5.00 5.31
C HIS A 335 -28.18 3.74 6.00
N HIS A 336 -27.61 3.39 7.15
CA HIS A 336 -28.03 2.20 7.88
C HIS A 336 -27.79 2.32 9.37
N ILE A 337 -28.63 1.65 10.16
CA ILE A 337 -28.51 1.48 11.60
C ILE A 337 -28.19 0.03 11.94
N ASN A 338 -27.19 -0.17 12.81
CA ASN A 338 -26.89 -1.50 13.32
C ASN A 338 -27.81 -1.86 14.49
N LEU A 339 -28.76 -2.78 14.26
CA LEU A 339 -29.59 -3.39 15.31
C LEU A 339 -29.15 -4.81 15.66
N ALA A 340 -28.04 -5.30 15.12
CA ALA A 340 -27.43 -6.51 15.63
C ALA A 340 -26.91 -6.27 17.05
N SER A 341 -27.03 -7.28 17.91
CA SER A 341 -26.49 -7.26 19.28
C SER A 341 -24.95 -7.28 19.34
N ARG A 342 -24.27 -7.10 18.20
CA ARG A 342 -22.82 -7.16 18.01
C ARG A 342 -22.33 -6.03 17.11
N ARG A 343 -21.03 -5.77 17.15
CA ARG A 343 -20.39 -4.79 16.24
C ARG A 343 -20.37 -5.34 14.82
N LEU A 344 -20.70 -4.48 13.87
CA LEU A 344 -20.67 -4.79 12.44
C LEU A 344 -19.80 -3.77 11.70
N ARG A 345 -19.09 -4.21 10.67
CA ARG A 345 -18.39 -3.31 9.75
C ARG A 345 -19.21 -3.14 8.50
N MET A 346 -19.63 -1.92 8.24
CA MET A 346 -20.23 -1.54 6.97
C MET A 346 -19.14 -0.97 6.05
N ALA A 347 -19.15 -1.38 4.79
CA ALA A 347 -18.24 -0.85 3.78
C ALA A 347 -18.92 -0.64 2.44
N VAL A 348 -18.50 0.41 1.74
CA VAL A 348 -18.78 0.61 0.32
C VAL A 348 -17.59 0.07 -0.46
N ARG A 349 -17.81 -0.98 -1.25
CA ARG A 349 -16.77 -1.70 -2.00
C ARG A 349 -16.96 -1.51 -3.49
N VAL A 350 -15.88 -1.20 -4.19
CA VAL A 350 -15.85 -1.16 -5.65
C VAL A 350 -14.97 -2.30 -6.15
N HIS A 351 -15.46 -3.05 -7.12
CA HIS A 351 -14.74 -4.14 -7.78
C HIS A 351 -14.40 -3.73 -9.21
N ASN A 352 -13.14 -3.91 -9.61
CA ASN A 352 -12.74 -3.96 -11.00
C ASN A 352 -12.90 -5.39 -11.50
N THR A 353 -13.95 -5.65 -12.29
CA THR A 353 -14.26 -7.00 -12.78
C THR A 353 -13.44 -7.38 -14.02
N SER A 354 -12.66 -6.47 -14.59
CA SER A 354 -11.90 -6.66 -15.83
C SER A 354 -10.50 -7.26 -15.62
N ASP A 355 -9.90 -7.74 -16.71
CA ASP A 355 -8.50 -8.21 -16.77
C ASP A 355 -7.49 -7.07 -16.98
N THR A 356 -7.96 -5.82 -17.02
CA THR A 356 -7.13 -4.62 -17.18
C THR A 356 -7.20 -3.73 -15.95
N PRO A 357 -6.16 -2.94 -15.64
CA PRO A 357 -6.25 -1.93 -14.59
C PRO A 357 -7.36 -0.92 -14.89
N ALA A 358 -8.08 -0.50 -13.85
CA ALA A 358 -9.15 0.48 -13.93
C ALA A 358 -8.82 1.72 -13.10
N GLN A 359 -9.45 2.85 -13.43
CA GLN A 359 -9.28 4.10 -12.71
C GLN A 359 -10.62 4.76 -12.45
N ILE A 360 -10.82 5.21 -11.21
CA ILE A 360 -12.00 5.99 -10.82
C ILE A 360 -11.55 7.28 -10.15
N HIS A 361 -12.22 8.39 -10.45
CA HIS A 361 -12.17 9.58 -9.61
C HIS A 361 -13.29 9.49 -8.57
N LEU A 362 -12.92 9.76 -7.32
CA LEU A 362 -13.78 9.61 -6.16
C LEU A 362 -13.91 10.96 -5.43
N THR A 363 -15.16 11.35 -5.19
CA THR A 363 -15.55 12.39 -4.24
C THR A 363 -16.53 11.75 -3.28
N GLN A 364 -16.26 11.75 -1.98
CA GLN A 364 -17.16 11.13 -1.01
C GLN A 364 -17.07 11.82 0.35
N ALA A 365 -18.14 11.69 1.12
CA ALA A 365 -18.10 11.98 2.54
C ALA A 365 -19.02 11.02 3.31
N SER A 366 -18.60 10.71 4.52
CA SER A 366 -19.37 9.88 5.46
C SER A 366 -19.40 10.50 6.85
N ALA A 367 -20.37 10.07 7.65
CA ALA A 367 -20.48 10.39 9.06
C ALA A 367 -20.98 9.18 9.87
N GLY A 368 -20.86 9.30 11.18
CA GLY A 368 -20.98 8.19 12.13
C GLY A 368 -19.61 7.67 12.59
N PRO A 369 -19.57 6.63 13.44
CA PRO A 369 -20.74 6.02 14.08
C PRO A 369 -21.35 6.97 15.12
N SER A 370 -22.68 7.08 15.15
CA SER A 370 -23.42 7.87 16.15
C SER A 370 -24.87 7.39 16.23
N PRO A 371 -25.55 7.48 17.40
CA PRO A 371 -26.98 7.17 17.50
C PRO A 371 -27.91 8.26 16.94
N ASP A 372 -27.39 9.42 16.55
CA ASP A 372 -28.18 10.54 16.00
C ASP A 372 -28.27 10.44 14.46
N GLU A 373 -29.38 9.89 13.97
CA GLU A 373 -29.64 9.68 12.54
C GLU A 373 -29.61 10.98 11.72
N ILE A 374 -30.25 12.05 12.22
CA ILE A 374 -30.32 13.35 11.53
C ILE A 374 -28.94 13.98 11.45
N PHE A 375 -28.19 13.98 12.56
CA PHE A 375 -26.83 14.53 12.58
C PHE A 375 -25.92 13.80 11.59
N VAL A 376 -25.98 12.47 11.55
CA VAL A 376 -25.13 11.64 10.68
C VAL A 376 -25.47 11.87 9.21
N GLY A 377 -26.74 11.80 8.82
CA GLY A 377 -27.13 12.03 7.42
C GLY A 377 -26.86 13.44 6.93
N HIS A 378 -27.10 14.45 7.78
CA HIS A 378 -26.77 15.85 7.48
C HIS A 378 -25.26 16.07 7.32
N SER A 379 -24.46 15.62 8.28
CA SER A 379 -23.01 15.79 8.26
C SER A 379 -22.37 15.14 7.03
N ALA A 380 -22.86 13.96 6.63
CA ALA A 380 -22.41 13.28 5.42
C ALA A 380 -22.73 14.10 4.16
N THR A 381 -23.99 14.54 4.03
CA THR A 381 -24.45 15.27 2.83
C THR A 381 -23.81 16.65 2.71
N ALA A 382 -23.70 17.40 3.81
CA ALA A 382 -23.10 18.73 3.81
C ALA A 382 -21.63 18.71 3.39
N ARG A 383 -20.85 17.78 3.94
CA ARG A 383 -19.46 17.55 3.56
C ARG A 383 -19.34 17.13 2.09
N PHE A 384 -20.15 16.17 1.66
CA PHE A 384 -20.15 15.72 0.27
C PHE A 384 -20.49 16.84 -0.70
N MET A 385 -21.50 17.66 -0.41
CA MET A 385 -21.89 18.79 -1.27
C MET A 385 -20.77 19.82 -1.38
N LYS A 386 -20.12 20.17 -0.27
CA LYS A 386 -18.95 21.04 -0.29
C LYS A 386 -17.85 20.47 -1.19
N ASP A 387 -17.48 19.21 -0.97
CA ASP A 387 -16.43 18.55 -1.74
C ASP A 387 -16.81 18.44 -3.23
N LEU A 388 -18.08 18.14 -3.53
CA LEU A 388 -18.61 18.05 -4.89
C LEU A 388 -18.48 19.37 -5.64
N PHE A 389 -18.93 20.49 -5.06
CA PHE A 389 -18.97 21.77 -5.75
C PHE A 389 -17.65 22.55 -5.72
N GLU A 390 -16.77 22.26 -4.77
CA GLU A 390 -15.37 22.73 -4.78
C GLU A 390 -14.49 21.88 -5.72
N GLY A 391 -15.03 20.79 -6.29
CA GLY A 391 -14.31 19.89 -7.18
C GLY A 391 -13.25 19.04 -6.47
N THR A 392 -13.40 18.83 -5.17
CA THR A 392 -12.48 18.06 -4.33
C THR A 392 -12.65 16.56 -4.58
N GLY A 393 -11.53 15.86 -4.76
CA GLY A 393 -11.52 14.41 -4.94
C GLY A 393 -10.14 13.88 -5.29
N TYR A 394 -10.05 12.58 -5.58
CA TYR A 394 -8.80 11.93 -5.95
C TYR A 394 -9.03 10.74 -6.87
N VAL A 395 -7.98 10.32 -7.58
CA VAL A 395 -8.02 9.16 -8.47
C VAL A 395 -7.49 7.92 -7.76
N VAL A 396 -8.25 6.84 -7.84
CA VAL A 396 -7.84 5.50 -7.42
C VAL A 396 -7.52 4.68 -8.66
N SER A 397 -6.34 4.06 -8.68
CA SER A 397 -5.98 3.03 -9.65
C SER A 397 -6.20 1.65 -9.03
N MET A 398 -7.00 0.82 -9.69
CA MET A 398 -7.37 -0.51 -9.25
C MET A 398 -6.72 -1.56 -10.17
N PRO A 399 -5.93 -2.50 -9.64
CA PRO A 399 -5.44 -3.64 -10.42
C PRO A 399 -6.59 -4.47 -11.03
N PRO A 400 -6.31 -5.27 -12.08
CA PRO A 400 -7.26 -6.24 -12.63
C PRO A 400 -7.84 -7.16 -11.57
N ARG A 401 -9.13 -7.49 -11.66
CA ARG A 401 -9.80 -8.48 -10.80
C ARG A 401 -9.62 -8.23 -9.30
N THR A 402 -9.63 -6.97 -8.87
CA THR A 402 -9.51 -6.59 -7.46
C THR A 402 -10.61 -5.66 -6.99
N ALA A 403 -10.79 -5.61 -5.67
CA ALA A 403 -11.77 -4.81 -4.98
C ALA A 403 -11.14 -3.89 -3.93
N LEU A 404 -11.70 -2.70 -3.79
CA LEU A 404 -11.30 -1.71 -2.80
C LEU A 404 -12.52 -1.23 -2.02
N ASP A 405 -12.38 -1.19 -0.70
CA ASP A 405 -13.34 -0.51 0.17
C ASP A 405 -13.05 0.99 0.11
N ILE A 406 -13.90 1.74 -0.59
CA ILE A 406 -13.76 3.19 -0.72
C ILE A 406 -14.23 3.92 0.53
N ALA A 407 -15.16 3.33 1.29
CA ALA A 407 -15.56 3.80 2.62
C ALA A 407 -15.76 2.59 3.54
N ALA A 408 -15.39 2.72 4.82
CA ALA A 408 -15.62 1.68 5.81
C ALA A 408 -15.78 2.26 7.21
N ILE A 409 -16.73 1.72 7.96
CA ILE A 409 -17.05 2.17 9.32
C ILE A 409 -17.53 0.99 10.17
N THR A 410 -17.10 0.96 11.43
CA THR A 410 -17.56 -0.02 12.40
C THR A 410 -18.69 0.60 13.23
N LEU A 411 -19.82 -0.09 13.28
CA LEU A 411 -21.03 0.29 14.00
C LEU A 411 -21.25 -0.62 15.21
N GLY A 412 -21.45 -0.03 16.38
CA GLY A 412 -22.02 -0.65 17.56
C GLY A 412 -23.55 -0.72 17.50
N TYR A 413 -24.16 -1.35 18.51
CA TYR A 413 -25.61 -1.46 18.59
C TYR A 413 -26.28 -0.07 18.68
N ARG A 414 -27.28 0.16 17.83
CA ARG A 414 -28.02 1.43 17.60
C ARG A 414 -27.17 2.58 17.06
N GLU A 415 -25.95 2.31 16.61
CA GLU A 415 -25.17 3.31 15.89
C GLU A 415 -25.51 3.30 14.40
N VAL A 416 -25.47 4.51 13.83
CA VAL A 416 -25.85 4.82 12.47
C VAL A 416 -24.61 5.25 11.71
N ALA A 417 -24.55 4.90 10.44
CA ALA A 417 -23.64 5.51 9.49
C ALA A 417 -24.35 5.88 8.21
N SER A 418 -23.95 7.03 7.68
CA SER A 418 -24.43 7.54 6.40
C SER A 418 -23.27 8.06 5.57
N GLY A 419 -23.43 8.01 4.26
CA GLY A 419 -22.50 8.66 3.36
C GLY A 419 -23.08 8.85 1.97
N VAL A 420 -22.46 9.77 1.25
CA VAL A 420 -22.71 10.01 -0.16
C VAL A 420 -21.36 9.96 -0.86
N GLY A 421 -21.29 9.20 -1.94
CA GLY A 421 -20.11 9.04 -2.77
C GLY A 421 -20.45 9.31 -4.23
N ARG A 422 -19.47 9.81 -4.97
CA ARG A 422 -19.51 9.99 -6.42
C ARG A 422 -18.36 9.23 -7.02
N ILE A 423 -18.68 8.29 -7.90
CA ILE A 423 -17.73 7.45 -8.62
C ILE A 423 -17.76 7.87 -10.09
N VAL A 424 -16.62 8.32 -10.60
CA VAL A 424 -16.45 8.69 -12.00
C VAL A 424 -15.40 7.78 -12.65
N PRO A 425 -15.82 6.80 -13.46
CA PRO A 425 -14.87 5.99 -14.22
C PRO A 425 -14.02 6.84 -15.18
N LEU A 426 -12.70 6.76 -15.02
CA LEU A 426 -11.71 7.38 -15.91
C LEU A 426 -11.11 6.36 -16.89
N ALA A 427 -11.00 5.10 -16.46
CA ALA A 427 -10.58 3.95 -17.25
C ALA A 427 -11.19 2.66 -16.67
N GLY A 428 -11.36 1.64 -17.50
CA GLY A 428 -12.06 0.39 -17.15
C GLY A 428 -13.41 0.30 -17.84
N GLU A 429 -13.87 -0.93 -18.07
CA GLU A 429 -15.10 -1.22 -18.82
C GLU A 429 -16.31 -1.38 -17.90
N GLU A 430 -16.09 -1.99 -16.74
CA GLU A 430 -17.16 -2.34 -15.82
C GLU A 430 -16.66 -2.35 -14.37
N PHE A 431 -17.51 -1.84 -13.48
CA PHE A 431 -17.34 -1.94 -12.05
C PHE A 431 -18.58 -2.55 -11.41
N VAL A 432 -18.38 -3.30 -10.33
CA VAL A 432 -19.46 -3.66 -9.41
C VAL A 432 -19.28 -2.85 -8.13
N VAL A 433 -20.34 -2.17 -7.70
CA VAL A 433 -20.36 -1.38 -6.47
C VAL A 433 -21.28 -2.09 -5.47
N GLU A 434 -20.78 -2.31 -4.26
CA GLU A 434 -21.52 -2.96 -3.18
C GLU A 434 -21.54 -2.12 -1.92
N VAL A 435 -22.61 -2.27 -1.15
CA VAL A 435 -22.63 -1.93 0.28
C VAL A 435 -22.74 -3.24 1.04
N VAL A 436 -21.71 -3.57 1.80
CA VAL A 436 -21.59 -4.83 2.54
C VAL A 436 -21.48 -4.57 4.03
N VAL A 437 -22.00 -5.52 4.80
CA VAL A 437 -21.91 -5.55 6.26
C VAL A 437 -21.38 -6.89 6.68
N ASP A 438 -20.27 -6.87 7.43
CA ASP A 438 -19.58 -8.07 7.89
C ASP A 438 -19.38 -8.04 9.42
N GLU A 439 -19.25 -9.22 10.03
CA GLU A 439 -18.75 -9.35 11.41
C GLU A 439 -17.26 -9.01 11.44
N THR A 440 -16.88 -7.92 12.12
CA THR A 440 -15.49 -7.46 12.16
C THR A 440 -14.51 -8.51 12.73
N ALA A 441 -13.40 -8.74 12.02
CA ALA A 441 -12.10 -9.06 12.66
C ALA A 441 -10.87 -8.78 11.76
N THR A 442 -11.00 -8.79 10.44
CA THR A 442 -9.81 -8.69 9.55
C THR A 442 -9.86 -7.42 8.73
N PRO A 443 -8.77 -6.61 8.70
CA PRO A 443 -8.62 -5.58 7.69
C PRO A 443 -8.78 -6.24 6.32
N VAL A 444 -9.72 -5.75 5.51
CA VAL A 444 -9.79 -6.19 4.11
C VAL A 444 -8.45 -5.80 3.49
N ALA A 445 -7.74 -6.80 2.94
CA ALA A 445 -6.51 -6.53 2.23
C ALA A 445 -6.80 -5.47 1.15
N LEU A 446 -6.02 -4.40 1.11
CA LEU A 446 -6.12 -3.43 0.01
C LEU A 446 -5.94 -4.18 -1.31
N PHE A 447 -6.94 -4.06 -2.19
CA PHE A 447 -7.09 -4.82 -3.43
C PHE A 447 -7.33 -6.32 -3.20
N ALA A 448 -8.40 -6.65 -2.49
CA ALA A 448 -8.86 -8.03 -2.33
C ALA A 448 -9.29 -8.62 -3.68
N PRO A 449 -9.14 -9.94 -3.93
CA PRO A 449 -9.60 -10.53 -5.19
C PRO A 449 -11.10 -10.35 -5.41
N THR A 450 -11.49 -10.01 -6.63
CA THR A 450 -12.90 -9.96 -7.04
C THR A 450 -13.46 -11.37 -7.23
N PRO A 451 -14.67 -11.69 -6.72
CA PRO A 451 -15.31 -12.98 -6.96
C PRO A 451 -15.46 -13.28 -8.47
N PRO A 452 -15.07 -14.48 -8.96
CA PRO A 452 -15.15 -14.81 -10.38
C PRO A 452 -16.56 -14.66 -10.98
N ALA A 453 -17.59 -15.00 -10.19
CA ALA A 453 -18.99 -14.93 -10.60
C ALA A 453 -19.44 -13.52 -11.02
N TYR A 454 -18.79 -12.45 -10.54
CA TYR A 454 -19.20 -11.07 -10.83
C TYR A 454 -18.99 -10.69 -12.29
N SER A 455 -18.08 -11.38 -12.98
CA SER A 455 -17.88 -11.18 -14.42
C SER A 455 -18.94 -11.83 -15.31
N GLN A 456 -19.76 -12.73 -14.77
CA GLN A 456 -20.80 -13.42 -15.52
C GLN A 456 -22.18 -12.87 -15.18
N ASP A 457 -22.53 -12.85 -13.88
CA ASP A 457 -23.82 -12.37 -13.40
C ASP A 457 -23.70 -11.87 -11.95
N ALA A 458 -23.30 -10.62 -11.81
CA ALA A 458 -23.40 -9.92 -10.53
C ALA A 458 -24.87 -9.60 -10.26
N GLN A 459 -25.60 -10.51 -9.59
CA GLN A 459 -27.01 -10.28 -9.22
C GLN A 459 -27.19 -8.92 -8.54
N THR A 460 -27.92 -8.02 -9.20
CA THR A 460 -28.10 -6.61 -8.78
C THR A 460 -29.33 -6.42 -7.89
N SER A 461 -29.26 -5.50 -6.93
CA SER A 461 -30.43 -5.09 -6.12
C SER A 461 -31.51 -4.39 -6.95
N GLY A 462 -31.12 -3.63 -7.99
CA GLY A 462 -32.01 -2.84 -8.83
C GLY A 462 -32.37 -1.46 -8.30
N TYR A 463 -31.81 -1.03 -7.16
CA TYR A 463 -32.14 0.23 -6.49
C TYR A 463 -31.34 1.41 -7.08
N VAL A 464 -31.51 1.64 -8.38
CA VAL A 464 -30.86 2.70 -9.16
C VAL A 464 -31.91 3.68 -9.68
N PHE A 465 -31.69 4.98 -9.49
CA PHE A 465 -32.61 6.07 -9.83
C PHE A 465 -31.91 7.11 -10.71
N GLU A 466 -32.70 8.03 -11.28
CA GLU A 466 -32.16 9.26 -11.87
C GLU A 466 -31.42 10.07 -10.80
N GLY A 467 -30.18 10.42 -11.10
CA GLY A 467 -29.31 11.10 -10.16
C GLY A 467 -29.54 12.60 -10.11
N GLN A 468 -30.31 13.23 -10.98
CA GLN A 468 -30.44 14.67 -11.00
C GLN A 468 -31.82 15.09 -11.47
N ARG A 469 -32.32 16.21 -10.90
CA ARG A 469 -33.58 16.81 -11.25
C ARG A 469 -33.41 18.32 -11.39
N GLU A 470 -33.84 18.86 -12.53
CA GLU A 470 -33.90 20.30 -12.77
C GLU A 470 -35.30 20.81 -12.43
N VAL A 471 -35.35 21.95 -11.74
CA VAL A 471 -36.59 22.58 -11.29
C VAL A 471 -36.51 24.07 -11.51
N GLN A 472 -37.60 24.69 -11.95
CA GLN A 472 -37.70 26.15 -12.04
C GLN A 472 -38.76 26.67 -11.08
N MET A 473 -38.39 27.64 -10.26
CA MET A 473 -39.31 28.44 -9.44
C MET A 473 -39.35 29.85 -10.01
N ARG A 474 -40.54 30.38 -10.29
CA ARG A 474 -40.71 31.76 -10.78
C ARG A 474 -41.56 32.55 -9.82
N HIS A 475 -41.14 33.75 -9.43
CA HIS A 475 -41.92 34.68 -8.62
C HIS A 475 -41.95 36.06 -9.28
N VAL A 476 -43.13 36.66 -9.37
CA VAL A 476 -43.31 38.04 -9.85
C VAL A 476 -43.60 38.92 -8.65
N VAL A 477 -42.84 39.99 -8.47
CA VAL A 477 -42.99 40.91 -7.33
C VAL A 477 -44.40 41.50 -7.30
N GLY A 478 -45.02 41.46 -6.12
CA GLY A 478 -46.42 41.88 -5.91
C GLY A 478 -47.46 40.81 -6.25
N GLY A 479 -47.05 39.67 -6.78
CA GLY A 479 -47.90 38.50 -7.01
C GLY A 479 -47.87 37.46 -5.88
N GLU A 480 -48.51 36.32 -6.14
CA GLU A 480 -48.53 35.18 -5.23
C GLU A 480 -47.12 34.59 -4.99
N TRP A 481 -46.95 33.99 -3.82
CA TRP A 481 -45.70 33.31 -3.46
C TRP A 481 -45.54 32.00 -4.23
N SER A 482 -44.29 31.63 -4.48
CA SER A 482 -43.96 30.44 -5.25
C SER A 482 -43.41 29.35 -4.35
N PHE A 483 -43.90 28.14 -4.53
CA PHE A 483 -43.64 27.02 -3.63
C PHE A 483 -43.06 25.83 -4.37
N TYR A 484 -42.06 25.18 -3.78
CA TYR A 484 -41.55 23.90 -4.26
C TYR A 484 -41.34 22.94 -3.09
N SER A 485 -41.96 21.76 -3.16
CA SER A 485 -41.85 20.73 -2.12
C SER A 485 -40.81 19.69 -2.52
N LEU A 486 -39.58 19.86 -2.02
CA LEU A 486 -38.48 18.90 -2.19
C LEU A 486 -38.85 17.57 -1.54
N GLY A 487 -38.73 16.46 -2.27
CA GLY A 487 -38.99 15.10 -1.77
C GLY A 487 -40.47 14.73 -1.58
N LYS A 488 -41.42 15.55 -2.06
CA LYS A 488 -42.86 15.24 -1.92
C LYS A 488 -43.32 14.14 -2.89
N THR A 489 -42.86 14.20 -4.13
CA THR A 489 -43.19 13.21 -5.16
C THR A 489 -42.06 12.19 -5.19
N PRO A 490 -42.33 10.90 -4.92
CA PRO A 490 -41.32 9.85 -4.98
C PRO A 490 -40.66 9.79 -6.36
N ASP A 491 -39.37 9.49 -6.38
CA ASP A 491 -38.69 9.09 -7.61
C ASP A 491 -39.00 7.61 -7.89
N VAL A 492 -39.36 7.27 -9.12
CA VAL A 492 -39.68 5.90 -9.52
C VAL A 492 -38.65 5.43 -10.52
N ASN A 493 -38.01 4.29 -10.26
CA ASN A 493 -37.04 3.73 -11.20
C ASN A 493 -37.69 2.89 -12.30
N SER A 494 -36.88 2.38 -13.22
CA SER A 494 -37.32 1.53 -14.34
C SER A 494 -37.95 0.19 -13.92
N ARG A 495 -37.76 -0.23 -12.66
CA ARG A 495 -38.38 -1.43 -12.07
C ARG A 495 -39.65 -1.12 -11.28
N GLY A 496 -40.11 0.14 -11.27
CA GLY A 496 -41.29 0.57 -10.52
C GLY A 496 -41.06 0.71 -9.01
N GLN A 497 -39.81 0.68 -8.54
CA GLN A 497 -39.49 0.90 -7.13
C GLN A 497 -39.51 2.39 -6.84
N GLU A 498 -40.06 2.76 -5.69
CA GLU A 498 -40.18 4.15 -5.26
C GLU A 498 -39.07 4.54 -4.27
N LEU A 499 -38.53 5.74 -4.44
CA LEU A 499 -37.65 6.43 -3.51
C LEU A 499 -38.40 7.61 -2.91
N ALA A 500 -39.17 7.33 -1.86
CA ALA A 500 -39.87 8.35 -1.08
C ALA A 500 -38.86 9.34 -0.47
N GLY A 501 -39.18 10.64 -0.51
CA GLY A 501 -38.29 11.70 -0.02
C GLY A 501 -37.19 12.12 -0.99
N SER A 502 -37.01 11.44 -2.13
CA SER A 502 -35.98 11.73 -3.14
C SER A 502 -34.55 11.78 -2.56
N TYR A 503 -34.28 10.96 -1.53
CA TYR A 503 -32.99 10.95 -0.82
C TYR A 503 -31.82 10.71 -1.78
N GLY A 504 -30.78 11.56 -1.70
CA GLY A 504 -29.61 11.46 -2.57
C GLY A 504 -29.76 12.10 -3.94
N VAL A 505 -30.97 12.42 -4.42
CA VAL A 505 -31.18 13.06 -5.73
C VAL A 505 -30.72 14.51 -5.71
N LEU A 506 -29.86 14.91 -6.66
CA LEU A 506 -29.41 16.30 -6.78
C LEU A 506 -30.51 17.13 -7.44
N HIS A 507 -31.03 18.10 -6.71
CA HIS A 507 -31.98 19.07 -7.23
C HIS A 507 -31.25 20.35 -7.61
N GLU A 508 -31.35 20.75 -8.88
CA GLU A 508 -30.91 22.04 -9.37
C GLU A 508 -32.14 22.94 -9.56
N VAL A 509 -32.33 23.84 -8.60
CA VAL A 509 -33.49 24.74 -8.54
C VAL A 509 -33.07 26.11 -9.06
N THR A 510 -33.58 26.49 -10.23
CA THR A 510 -33.43 27.83 -10.79
C THR A 510 -34.55 28.72 -10.27
N ALA A 511 -34.23 29.61 -9.33
CA ALA A 511 -35.16 30.58 -8.76
C ALA A 511 -35.08 31.90 -9.53
N VAL A 512 -36.14 32.23 -10.27
CA VAL A 512 -36.25 33.45 -11.08
C VAL A 512 -37.21 34.40 -10.39
N VAL A 513 -36.77 35.64 -10.16
CA VAL A 513 -37.61 36.71 -9.64
C VAL A 513 -37.66 37.86 -10.61
N GLU A 514 -38.87 38.25 -11.01
CA GLU A 514 -39.11 39.39 -11.89
C GLU A 514 -39.73 40.53 -11.08
N ASN A 515 -39.14 41.72 -11.13
CA ASN A 515 -39.69 42.93 -10.53
C ASN A 515 -40.20 43.87 -11.62
N PRO A 516 -41.48 43.76 -12.03
CA PRO A 516 -42.06 44.66 -13.04
C PRO A 516 -42.44 46.03 -12.45
N THR A 517 -42.27 46.24 -11.15
CA THR A 517 -42.68 47.47 -10.47
C THR A 517 -41.66 48.59 -10.64
N ASP A 518 -42.06 49.81 -10.27
CA ASP A 518 -41.21 51.00 -10.20
C ASP A 518 -40.43 51.13 -8.87
N ARG A 519 -40.60 50.17 -7.95
CA ARG A 519 -39.99 50.18 -6.61
C ARG A 519 -39.00 49.04 -6.43
N LEU A 520 -38.06 49.24 -5.51
CA LEU A 520 -37.13 48.20 -5.10
C LEU A 520 -37.88 47.08 -4.38
N ALA A 521 -37.59 45.83 -4.74
CA ALA A 521 -38.13 44.67 -4.04
C ALA A 521 -37.03 43.95 -3.26
N ILE A 522 -37.35 43.45 -2.06
CA ILE A 522 -36.49 42.53 -1.32
C ILE A 522 -37.08 41.13 -1.46
N CYS A 523 -36.33 40.23 -2.08
CA CYS A 523 -36.77 38.87 -2.35
C CYS A 523 -36.08 37.90 -1.40
N GLU A 524 -36.85 36.93 -0.90
CA GLU A 524 -36.41 35.94 0.07
C GLU A 524 -36.70 34.53 -0.45
N LEU A 525 -35.71 33.64 -0.31
CA LEU A 525 -35.91 32.20 -0.40
C LEU A 525 -35.85 31.63 1.01
N ALA A 526 -36.93 30.99 1.42
CA ALA A 526 -37.09 30.45 2.75
C ALA A 526 -37.40 28.95 2.71
N VAL A 527 -37.02 28.24 3.76
CA VAL A 527 -37.20 26.79 3.90
C VAL A 527 -37.89 26.45 5.21
N ARG A 528 -38.81 25.48 5.16
CA ARG A 528 -39.44 24.88 6.35
C ARG A 528 -39.64 23.39 6.16
N ALA A 529 -39.65 22.62 7.24
CA ALA A 529 -39.93 21.20 7.15
C ALA A 529 -41.44 20.92 7.09
N ARG A 530 -41.84 19.88 6.34
CA ARG A 530 -43.25 19.43 6.26
C ARG A 530 -43.42 17.94 6.55
N GLY A 531 -42.40 17.12 6.28
CA GLY A 531 -42.43 15.68 6.56
C GLY A 531 -42.15 15.31 8.02
N GLY A 532 -41.58 16.23 8.80
CA GLY A 532 -41.21 16.03 10.19
C GLY A 532 -40.05 16.94 10.58
N VAL A 533 -39.29 16.55 11.59
CA VAL A 533 -38.05 17.26 11.94
C VAL A 533 -36.99 16.96 10.87
N ALA A 534 -36.29 18.00 10.40
CA ALA A 534 -35.32 17.86 9.31
C ALA A 534 -34.17 18.86 9.41
N ARG A 535 -33.06 18.52 8.75
CA ARG A 535 -32.04 19.48 8.32
C ARG A 535 -31.94 19.47 6.80
N ALA A 536 -31.37 20.55 6.26
CA ALA A 536 -31.12 20.69 4.84
C ALA A 536 -29.83 21.47 4.59
N THR A 537 -29.14 21.07 3.54
CA THR A 537 -27.96 21.73 3.02
C THR A 537 -28.19 22.20 1.59
N PHE A 538 -27.68 23.40 1.33
CA PHE A 538 -27.83 24.11 0.07
C PHE A 538 -26.46 24.58 -0.41
N TRP A 539 -26.24 24.53 -1.71
CA TRP A 539 -25.17 25.26 -2.38
C TRP A 539 -25.79 26.40 -3.16
N LEU A 540 -25.50 27.63 -2.73
CA LEU A 540 -26.09 28.85 -3.28
C LEU A 540 -25.02 29.93 -3.33
N ASP A 541 -24.90 30.63 -4.46
CA ASP A 541 -23.89 31.67 -4.70
C ASP A 541 -22.47 31.26 -4.30
N ASN A 542 -22.08 30.02 -4.65
CA ASN A 542 -20.77 29.41 -4.33
C ASN A 542 -20.46 29.27 -2.84
N ALA A 543 -21.49 29.26 -1.99
CA ALA A 543 -21.37 28.99 -0.57
C ALA A 543 -22.25 27.82 -0.15
N LEU A 544 -21.75 27.07 0.83
CA LEU A 544 -22.55 26.06 1.54
C LEU A 544 -23.40 26.77 2.59
N ILE A 545 -24.70 26.49 2.58
CA ILE A 545 -25.66 26.97 3.58
C ILE A 545 -26.28 25.75 4.26
N GLU A 546 -26.12 25.65 5.57
CA GLU A 546 -26.70 24.59 6.40
C GLU A 546 -27.81 25.19 7.27
N THR A 547 -28.95 24.51 7.35
CA THR A 547 -30.04 24.96 8.21
C THR A 547 -29.83 24.52 9.66
N PRO A 548 -30.39 25.24 10.64
CA PRO A 548 -30.65 24.66 11.96
C PRO A 548 -31.65 23.50 11.84
N MET A 549 -32.02 22.91 12.97
CA MET A 549 -33.11 21.95 13.01
C MET A 549 -34.43 22.62 12.60
N LEU A 550 -35.02 22.16 11.50
CA LEU A 550 -36.27 22.63 10.95
C LEU A 550 -37.44 21.81 11.51
N SER A 551 -38.59 22.46 11.63
CA SER A 551 -39.88 21.88 12.00
C SER A 551 -40.98 22.53 11.18
N ALA A 552 -42.22 22.08 11.35
CA ALA A 552 -43.37 22.74 10.72
C ALA A 552 -43.67 24.13 11.31
N ALA A 553 -43.16 24.42 12.52
CA ALA A 553 -43.46 25.65 13.26
C ALA A 553 -42.50 26.80 12.94
N ASN A 554 -41.33 26.53 12.34
CA ASN A 554 -40.32 27.53 12.04
C ASN A 554 -39.91 27.51 10.57
N GLU A 555 -39.68 28.71 10.03
CA GLU A 555 -39.16 28.93 8.70
C GLU A 555 -37.78 29.59 8.83
N GLN A 556 -36.83 29.16 7.97
CA GLN A 556 -35.49 29.73 7.89
C GLN A 556 -35.32 30.42 6.53
N VAL A 557 -34.97 31.71 6.53
CA VAL A 557 -34.54 32.39 5.30
C VAL A 557 -33.11 31.98 5.00
N ILE A 558 -32.88 31.43 3.81
CA ILE A 558 -31.56 30.94 3.35
C ILE A 558 -30.95 31.85 2.28
N TYR A 559 -31.76 32.70 1.65
CA TYR A 559 -31.27 33.68 0.70
C TYR A 559 -32.12 34.94 0.72
N LYS A 560 -31.45 36.09 0.56
CA LYS A 560 -32.09 37.40 0.53
C LYS A 560 -31.36 38.32 -0.44
N VAL A 561 -32.08 38.93 -1.37
CA VAL A 561 -31.50 39.79 -2.40
C VAL A 561 -32.40 40.98 -2.71
N SER A 562 -31.80 42.10 -3.11
CA SER A 562 -32.54 43.26 -3.59
C SER A 562 -32.67 43.18 -5.11
N VAL A 563 -33.89 43.33 -5.63
CA VAL A 563 -34.21 43.27 -7.06
C VAL A 563 -34.69 44.66 -7.50
N PRO A 564 -33.89 45.40 -8.29
CA PRO A 564 -34.24 46.73 -8.78
C PRO A 564 -35.56 46.80 -9.57
N PRO A 565 -36.19 47.99 -9.67
CA PRO A 565 -37.31 48.22 -10.57
C PRO A 565 -37.04 47.75 -12.01
N GLY A 566 -38.04 47.16 -12.66
CA GLY A 566 -37.97 46.71 -14.05
C GLY A 566 -36.89 45.64 -14.34
N SER A 567 -36.41 44.91 -13.33
CA SER A 567 -35.29 43.97 -13.47
C SER A 567 -35.68 42.53 -13.14
N THR A 568 -34.83 41.58 -13.57
CA THR A 568 -34.94 40.16 -13.23
C THR A 568 -33.70 39.70 -12.49
N HIS A 569 -33.89 38.94 -11.42
CA HIS A 569 -32.82 38.26 -10.69
C HIS A 569 -32.97 36.75 -10.84
N THR A 570 -31.87 36.04 -11.03
CA THR A 570 -31.84 34.57 -11.07
C THR A 570 -30.82 34.05 -10.08
N ALA A 571 -31.24 33.13 -9.22
CA ALA A 571 -30.38 32.40 -8.30
C ALA A 571 -30.43 30.90 -8.62
N LEU A 572 -29.27 30.26 -8.62
CA LEU A 572 -29.16 28.81 -8.77
C LEU A 572 -28.91 28.18 -7.40
N LEU A 573 -29.90 27.43 -6.94
CA LEU A 573 -29.84 26.66 -5.71
C LEU A 573 -29.61 25.19 -6.04
N ARG A 574 -28.63 24.55 -5.40
CA ARG A 574 -28.44 23.10 -5.49
C ARG A 574 -28.59 22.45 -4.13
N THR A 575 -29.26 21.31 -4.06
CA THR A 575 -29.49 20.58 -2.81
C THR A 575 -29.69 19.09 -3.04
N ILE A 576 -29.43 18.29 -2.01
CA ILE A 576 -29.65 16.85 -2.01
C ILE A 576 -30.49 16.54 -0.76
N PRO A 577 -31.68 15.92 -0.90
CA PRO A 577 -32.42 15.43 0.26
C PRO A 577 -31.57 14.42 1.05
N GLU A 578 -31.45 14.68 2.34
CA GLU A 578 -30.46 14.06 3.23
C GLU A 578 -31.10 12.90 4.01
N SER A 579 -30.40 11.76 4.13
CA SER A 579 -30.85 10.67 4.99
C SER A 579 -31.01 11.10 6.45
N GLY A 580 -31.83 10.40 7.23
CA GLY A 580 -32.17 10.76 8.62
C GLY A 580 -33.17 11.92 8.75
N SER A 581 -33.11 12.93 7.87
CA SER A 581 -34.06 14.05 7.87
C SER A 581 -35.41 13.67 7.28
N HIS A 582 -36.52 14.21 7.78
CA HIS A 582 -37.88 13.85 7.32
C HIS A 582 -38.38 14.77 6.20
N TYR A 583 -38.15 14.35 4.96
CA TYR A 583 -38.68 15.02 3.76
C TYR A 583 -40.17 14.68 3.55
N PRO A 584 -41.00 15.59 2.99
CA PRO A 584 -40.58 16.78 2.24
C PRO A 584 -40.22 18.02 3.07
N VAL A 585 -39.37 18.86 2.50
CA VAL A 585 -39.15 20.27 2.92
C VAL A 585 -39.75 21.21 1.88
N LEU A 586 -40.28 22.35 2.31
CA LEU A 586 -40.89 23.34 1.43
C LEU A 586 -39.94 24.52 1.24
N LEU A 587 -39.61 24.82 -0.02
CA LEU A 587 -39.03 26.09 -0.43
C LEU A 587 -40.14 27.09 -0.75
N THR A 588 -40.01 28.31 -0.23
CA THR A 588 -40.89 29.44 -0.47
C THR A 588 -40.07 30.59 -1.06
N LEU A 589 -40.41 31.02 -2.26
CA LEU A 589 -39.86 32.22 -2.90
C LEU A 589 -40.90 33.35 -2.84
N ARG A 590 -40.54 34.45 -2.18
CA ARG A 590 -41.42 35.60 -1.94
C ARG A 590 -40.69 36.94 -2.04
N SER A 591 -41.45 38.04 -2.06
CA SER A 591 -40.90 39.39 -2.06
C SER A 591 -41.66 40.34 -1.13
N ILE A 592 -40.96 41.40 -0.72
CA ILE A 592 -41.49 42.54 0.04
C ILE A 592 -41.11 43.80 -0.74
N LEU A 593 -42.10 44.59 -1.15
CA LEU A 593 -41.87 45.89 -1.77
C LEU A 593 -41.37 46.88 -0.72
N LYS A 594 -40.32 47.64 -1.06
CA LYS A 594 -39.81 48.74 -0.24
C LYS A 594 -40.30 50.09 -0.71
#